data_AF-A0A9D0CXY4-F1
#
_entry.id   AF-A0A9D0CXY4-F1
#
_cell.length_a   1.000
_cell.length_b   1.000
_cell.length_c   1.000
_cell.angle_alpha   90.00
_cell.angle_beta   90.00
_cell.angle_gamma   90.00
#
_symmetry.space_group_name_H-M   'P 1'
#
loop_
_entity.id
_entity.type
_entity.pdbx_description
1 polymer ?
#
loop_
_entity_poly.entity_id
_entity_poly.type
_entity_poly.pdbx_seq_one_letter_code
_entity_poly.pdbx_strand_id
1 'polypeptide(L)' 'MNRDQTSSAAQEGNTEKNNHCPSLEKCQIWRDFSSNTKFFWIKQYCQGSKQQSCARAKCKRETGTVPANLLPNGSLLD' A
#
# COMPACT_ATOMS: atom_id res chain seq x y z
N MET A 1 -6.86 51.83 14.47
CA MET A 1 -6.69 50.75 15.45
C MET A 1 -6.34 49.46 14.73
N ASN A 2 -5.17 48.90 15.02
CA ASN A 2 -4.72 47.58 14.55
C ASN A 2 -5.30 46.49 15.46
N ARG A 3 -5.77 45.37 14.88
CA ARG A 3 -5.97 44.06 15.53
C ARG A 3 -6.22 43.05 14.39
N ASP A 4 -5.21 42.32 13.96
CA ASP A 4 -4.57 41.14 14.56
C ASP A 4 -4.99 39.90 13.78
N GLN A 5 -3.97 39.12 13.45
CA GLN A 5 -4.04 37.93 12.62
C GLN A 5 -4.72 36.81 13.42
N THR A 6 -5.51 35.98 12.76
CA THR A 6 -5.68 34.60 13.19
C THR A 6 -5.54 33.71 11.97
N SER A 7 -4.28 33.36 11.72
CA SER A 7 -3.92 32.11 11.04
C SER A 7 -4.48 30.96 11.86
N SER A 8 -5.32 30.11 11.26
CA SER A 8 -5.46 28.73 11.68
C SER A 8 -5.57 27.89 10.43
N ALA A 9 -4.45 27.23 10.17
CA ALA A 9 -4.25 26.26 9.14
C ALA A 9 -5.17 25.06 9.35
N ALA A 10 -5.96 24.76 8.34
CA ALA A 10 -6.24 23.42 7.91
C ALA A 10 -6.54 23.51 6.41
N GLN A 11 -5.47 23.64 5.62
CA GLN A 11 -5.55 23.22 4.24
C GLN A 11 -5.82 21.71 4.29
N GLU A 12 -7.09 21.33 4.18
CA GLU A 12 -7.50 19.97 3.89
C GLU A 12 -7.04 19.67 2.47
N GLY A 13 -5.74 19.35 2.38
CA GLY A 13 -5.07 18.90 1.19
C GLY A 13 -5.80 17.67 0.70
N ASN A 14 -6.59 17.89 -0.35
CA ASN A 14 -7.14 16.92 -1.27
C ASN A 14 -6.12 15.81 -1.53
N THR A 15 -6.16 14.75 -0.71
CA THR A 15 -5.26 13.60 -0.83
C THR A 15 -6.04 12.51 -1.54
N GLU A 16 -6.34 12.76 -2.81
CA GLU A 16 -6.36 11.68 -3.79
C GLU A 16 -4.94 11.15 -3.92
N LYS A 17 -4.46 10.45 -2.88
CA LYS A 17 -3.35 9.52 -2.99
C LYS A 17 -3.84 8.50 -4.00
N ASN A 18 -3.31 8.57 -5.21
CA ASN A 18 -3.42 7.51 -6.20
C ASN A 18 -3.30 6.16 -5.47
N ASN A 19 -4.42 5.45 -5.32
CA ASN A 19 -4.56 4.18 -4.63
C ASN A 19 -3.88 3.05 -5.43
N HIS A 20 -2.72 3.31 -6.01
CA HIS A 20 -1.99 2.38 -6.84
C HIS A 20 -0.71 1.98 -6.13
N CYS A 21 -0.64 0.71 -5.76
CA CYS A 21 0.60 0.10 -5.31
C CYS A 21 1.64 0.18 -6.44
N PRO A 22 2.80 0.84 -6.22
CA PRO A 22 3.82 1.02 -7.26
C PRO A 22 4.44 -0.32 -7.70
N SER A 23 4.30 -1.34 -6.87
CA SER A 23 4.81 -2.68 -7.16
C SER A 23 3.76 -3.59 -7.80
N LEU A 24 2.52 -3.14 -8.06
CA LEU A 24 1.43 -4.01 -8.52
C LEU A 24 1.83 -4.86 -9.74
N GLU A 25 2.33 -4.23 -10.80
CA GLU A 25 2.72 -4.94 -12.03
C GLU A 25 3.95 -5.83 -11.86
N LYS A 26 4.86 -5.47 -10.95
CA LYS A 26 6.14 -6.17 -10.72
C LYS A 26 6.13 -7.06 -9.48
N CYS A 27 4.99 -7.22 -8.82
CA CYS A 27 4.93 -7.96 -7.56
C CYS A 27 5.03 -9.45 -7.85
N GLN A 28 6.16 -10.05 -7.48
CA GLN A 28 6.48 -11.43 -7.82
C GLN A 28 5.43 -12.43 -7.34
N ILE A 29 4.78 -12.19 -6.20
CA ILE A 29 3.76 -13.09 -5.66
C ILE A 29 2.60 -13.34 -6.63
N TRP A 30 2.27 -12.38 -7.52
CA TRP A 30 1.18 -12.58 -8.48
C TRP A 30 1.50 -13.61 -9.55
N ARG A 31 2.78 -13.98 -9.72
CA ARG A 31 3.19 -15.08 -10.60
C ARG A 31 2.84 -16.44 -10.00
N ASP A 32 2.82 -16.55 -8.67
CA ASP A 32 2.54 -17.79 -7.96
C ASP A 32 1.02 -18.04 -7.84
N PHE A 33 0.20 -17.01 -8.04
CA PHE A 33 -1.26 -17.16 -8.09
C PHE A 33 -1.76 -17.53 -9.48
N SER A 34 -2.13 -18.81 -9.66
CA SER A 34 -2.85 -19.30 -10.83
C SER A 34 -4.36 -19.01 -10.78
N SER A 35 -4.90 -18.63 -9.63
CA SER A 35 -6.33 -18.45 -9.40
C SER A 35 -6.77 -16.98 -9.33
N ASN A 36 -8.08 -16.76 -9.48
CA ASN A 36 -8.71 -15.43 -9.32
C ASN A 36 -8.58 -14.86 -7.90
N THR A 37 -8.14 -15.64 -6.93
CA THR A 37 -7.88 -15.20 -5.55
C THR A 37 -6.88 -14.04 -5.51
N LYS A 38 -5.95 -13.93 -6.48
CA LYS A 38 -5.05 -12.77 -6.58
C LYS A 38 -5.78 -11.43 -6.65
N PHE A 39 -6.94 -11.38 -7.31
CA PHE A 39 -7.69 -10.13 -7.45
C PHE A 39 -8.27 -9.66 -6.12
N PHE A 40 -8.64 -10.59 -5.22
CA PHE A 40 -9.01 -10.24 -3.85
C PHE A 40 -7.86 -9.56 -3.12
N TRP A 41 -6.66 -10.15 -3.19
CA TRP A 41 -5.47 -9.59 -2.57
C TRP A 41 -5.08 -8.23 -3.15
N ILE A 42 -5.10 -8.08 -4.48
CA ILE A 42 -4.82 -6.81 -5.17
C ILE A 42 -5.82 -5.74 -4.73
N LYS A 43 -7.12 -6.03 -4.72
CA LYS A 43 -8.15 -5.07 -4.29
C LYS A 43 -7.98 -4.65 -2.84
N GLN A 44 -7.56 -5.54 -1.95
CA GLN A 44 -7.41 -5.25 -0.53
C GLN A 44 -6.10 -4.52 -0.21
N TYR A 45 -4.97 -5.02 -0.73
CA TYR A 45 -3.61 -4.63 -0.32
C TYR A 45 -2.86 -3.79 -1.35
N CYS A 46 -3.33 -3.71 -2.59
CA CYS A 46 -2.72 -2.84 -3.59
C CYS A 46 -3.58 -1.62 -3.91
N GLN A 47 -4.91 -1.78 -3.87
CA GLN A 47 -5.88 -0.74 -4.25
C GLN A 47 -6.86 -0.35 -3.13
N GLY A 48 -6.76 -1.02 -1.97
CA GLY A 48 -7.74 -0.89 -0.89
C GLY A 48 -7.15 -0.32 0.39
N SER A 49 -7.99 -0.29 1.42
CA SER A 49 -7.64 0.26 2.73
C SER A 49 -6.48 -0.44 3.42
N LYS A 50 -6.19 -1.70 3.08
CA LYS A 50 -5.07 -2.47 3.66
C LYS A 50 -3.73 -2.21 2.98
N GLN A 51 -3.66 -1.27 2.03
CA GLN A 51 -2.42 -0.97 1.31
C GLN A 51 -1.26 -0.58 2.26
N GLN A 52 -1.54 0.23 3.28
CA GLN A 52 -0.54 0.64 4.28
C GLN A 52 -0.09 -0.54 5.17
N SER A 53 -0.90 -1.59 5.27
CA SER A 53 -0.63 -2.80 6.04
C SER A 53 -0.05 -3.94 5.19
N CYS A 54 0.34 -3.68 3.94
CA CYS A 54 0.94 -4.69 3.08
C CYS A 54 2.33 -5.09 3.59
N ALA A 55 2.45 -6.32 4.10
CA ALA A 55 3.69 -6.85 4.65
C ALA A 55 4.82 -6.88 3.60
N ARG A 56 4.51 -7.17 2.34
CA ARG A 56 5.48 -7.14 1.24
C ARG A 56 6.05 -5.73 1.01
N ALA A 57 5.19 -4.70 1.04
CA ALA A 57 5.63 -3.32 0.89
C ALA A 57 6.50 -2.87 2.07
N LYS A 58 6.10 -3.24 3.30
CA LYS A 58 6.90 -3.01 4.51
C LYS A 58 8.28 -3.69 4.42
N CYS A 59 8.31 -4.97 4.08
CA CYS A 59 9.55 -5.75 3.93
C CYS A 59 10.48 -5.15 2.87
N LYS A 60 9.96 -4.73 1.71
CA LYS A 60 10.74 -4.06 0.67
C LYS A 60 11.37 -2.75 1.16
N ARG A 61 10.63 -1.96 1.93
CA ARG A 61 11.10 -0.67 2.48
C ARG A 61 12.17 -0.86 3.55
N GLU A 62 12.03 -1.88 4.40
CA GLU A 62 12.93 -2.13 5.54
C GLU A 62 14.21 -2.86 5.12
N THR A 63 14.11 -3.84 4.22
CA THR A 63 15.22 -4.75 3.89
C THR A 63 15.72 -4.61 2.45
N GLY A 64 15.01 -3.86 1.60
CA GLY A 64 15.31 -3.77 0.17
C GLY A 64 14.93 -5.02 -0.63
N THR A 65 14.55 -6.13 0.02
CA THR A 65 14.24 -7.42 -0.62
C THR A 65 12.88 -7.93 -0.13
N VAL A 66 12.19 -8.77 -0.91
CA VAL A 66 10.92 -9.38 -0.49
C VAL A 66 10.99 -10.88 -0.76
N PRO A 67 10.74 -11.74 0.24
CA PRO A 67 10.66 -13.18 0.01
C PRO A 67 9.60 -13.51 -1.04
N ALA A 68 9.89 -14.47 -1.92
CA ALA A 68 8.96 -14.86 -2.99
C ALA A 68 7.62 -15.32 -2.40
N ASN A 69 7.67 -16.14 -1.34
CA ASN A 69 6.52 -16.73 -0.67
C ASN A 69 5.81 -15.82 0.35
N LEU A 70 6.28 -14.58 0.59
CA LEU A 70 5.61 -13.68 1.55
C LEU A 70 4.30 -13.14 0.98
N LEU A 71 3.17 -13.43 1.59
CA LEU A 71 1.87 -12.90 1.20
C LEU A 71 1.64 -11.46 1.69
N PRO A 72 0.70 -10.69 1.08
CA PRO A 72 0.42 -9.31 1.50
C PRO A 72 -0.05 -9.14 2.95
N ASN A 73 -0.68 -10.16 3.54
CA ASN A 73 -1.08 -10.17 4.96
C ASN A 73 0.07 -10.50 5.93
N GLY A 74 1.25 -10.89 5.44
CA GLY A 74 2.39 -11.29 6.27
C GLY A 74 2.51 -12.79 6.52
N SER A 75 1.58 -13.61 6.02
CA SER A 75 1.73 -15.07 6.02
C SER A 75 2.76 -15.51 4.98
N LEU A 76 3.38 -16.67 5.17
CA LEU A 76 4.19 -17.32 4.16
C LEU A 76 3.33 -18.37 3.42
N LEU A 77 3.48 -18.42 2.10
CA LEU A 77 2.98 -19.50 1.27
C LEU A 77 3.94 -20.69 1.46
N ASP A 78 3.42 -21.80 1.97
CA ASP A 78 4.16 -23.07 2.12
C ASP A 78 4.17 -23.83 0.79
#